data_AF-A0A1G6NZX3-F1
#
_entry.id   AF-A0A1G6NZX3-F1
#
_cell.length_a   1.000
_cell.length_b   1.000
_cell.length_c   1.000
_cell.angle_alpha   90.00
_cell.angle_beta   90.00
_cell.angle_gamma   90.00
#
_symmetry.space_group_name_H-M   'P 1'
#
loop_
_entity.id
_entity.type
_entity.pdbx_description
1 polymer ?
#
loop_
_entity_poly.entity_id
_entity_poly.type
_entity_poly.pdbx_seq_one_letter_code
_entity_poly.pdbx_strand_id
1 'polypeptide(L)'
;MKKLIASYVMLLGGIVYLLYQFTRSELYLPHMSVHGDNPISFHWRYVGIDTGFSRDGSTCESMSESIHYFPLSPFYLMVFISLVLFIMFLVKRRKDRSLK
;
A
#
# COMPACT_ATOMS: atom_id res chain seq x y z
N MET A 1 -13.37 24.71 -0.57
CA MET A 1 -13.99 23.41 -0.23
C MET A 1 -13.71 22.31 -1.25
N LYS A 2 -14.01 22.49 -2.55
CA LYS A 2 -13.82 21.44 -3.59
C LYS A 2 -12.45 20.73 -3.57
N LYS A 3 -11.34 21.47 -3.44
CA LYS A 3 -9.97 20.91 -3.38
C LYS A 3 -9.69 20.05 -2.13
N LEU A 4 -10.30 20.41 -0.99
CA LEU A 4 -10.16 19.67 0.26
C LEU A 4 -10.96 18.37 0.21
N ILE A 5 -12.17 18.42 -0.35
CA ILE A 5 -12.97 17.21 -0.60
C ILE A 5 -12.24 16.28 -1.56
N ALA A 6 -11.67 16.80 -2.65
CA ALA A 6 -10.89 16.01 -3.60
C ALA A 6 -9.67 15.33 -2.94
N SER A 7 -8.97 16.01 -2.04
CA SER A 7 -7.85 15.42 -1.27
C SER A 7 -8.31 14.25 -0.40
N TYR A 8 -9.41 14.39 0.33
CA TYR A 8 -9.95 13.29 1.13
C TYR A 8 -10.44 12.11 0.29
N VAL A 9 -11.12 12.37 -0.84
CA VAL A 9 -11.54 11.31 -1.77
C VAL A 9 -10.33 10.57 -2.32
N MET A 10 -9.25 11.28 -2.70
CA MET A 10 -8.03 10.66 -3.20
C MET A 10 -7.35 9.79 -2.14
N LEU A 11 -7.34 10.25 -0.88
CA LEU A 11 -6.75 9.51 0.23
C LEU A 11 -7.56 8.24 0.56
N LEU A 12 -8.89 8.37 0.57
CA LEU A 12 -9.80 7.24 0.75
C LEU A 12 -9.66 6.22 -0.40
N GLY A 13 -9.50 6.69 -1.64
CA GLY A 13 -9.17 5.85 -2.79
C GLY A 13 -7.86 5.09 -2.63
N GLY A 14 -6.81 5.73 -2.07
CA GLY A 14 -5.55 5.07 -1.76
C GLY A 14 -5.68 3.98 -0.70
N ILE A 15 -6.48 4.20 0.35
CA ILE A 15 -6.77 3.18 1.37
C ILE A 15 -7.52 1.99 0.75
N VAL A 16 -8.55 2.26 -0.06
CA VAL A 16 -9.31 1.21 -0.76
C VAL A 16 -8.42 0.44 -1.72
N TYR A 17 -7.51 1.10 -2.43
CA TYR A 17 -6.54 0.45 -3.31
C TYR A 17 -5.63 -0.51 -2.54
N LEU A 18 -5.10 -0.09 -1.40
CA LEU A 18 -4.29 -0.97 -0.55
C LEU A 18 -5.10 -2.18 -0.08
N LEU A 19 -6.31 -1.95 0.44
CA LEU A 19 -7.18 -3.05 0.89
C LEU A 19 -7.48 -4.03 -0.22
N TYR A 20 -7.81 -3.55 -1.43
CA TYR A 20 -8.02 -4.39 -2.60
C TYR A 20 -6.77 -5.20 -2.96
N GLN A 21 -5.59 -4.58 -2.91
CA GLN A 21 -4.34 -5.28 -3.22
C GLN A 21 -4.03 -6.38 -2.20
N PHE A 22 -4.31 -6.14 -0.92
CA PHE A 22 -4.17 -7.15 0.13
C PHE A 22 -5.17 -8.30 -0.03
N THR A 23 -6.41 -8.04 -0.44
CA THR A 23 -7.45 -9.08 -0.56
C THR A 23 -7.41 -9.87 -1.87
N ARG A 24 -6.91 -9.28 -2.97
CA ARG A 24 -6.77 -9.98 -4.26
C ARG A 24 -5.63 -10.99 -4.26
N SER A 25 -4.70 -10.84 -3.33
CA SER A 25 -3.52 -11.69 -3.26
C SER A 25 -3.92 -13.00 -2.63
N GLU A 26 -4.01 -14.07 -3.43
CA GLU A 26 -4.21 -15.44 -2.95
C GLU A 26 -3.00 -15.84 -2.10
N LEU A 27 -3.09 -15.51 -0.82
CA LEU A 27 -2.10 -15.88 0.19
C LEU A 27 -2.36 -17.32 0.57
N TYR A 28 -1.56 -18.24 0.02
CA TYR A 28 -1.56 -19.63 0.46
C TYR A 28 -0.91 -19.70 1.84
N LEU A 29 -1.71 -19.71 2.91
CA LEU A 29 -1.18 -19.92 4.25
C LEU A 29 -0.84 -21.40 4.47
N PRO A 30 0.31 -21.73 5.09
CA PRO A 30 0.57 -23.09 5.52
C PRO A 30 -0.48 -23.52 6.56
N HIS A 31 -0.92 -24.77 6.47
CA HIS A 31 -1.99 -25.29 7.33
C HIS A 31 -1.68 -25.26 8.83
N MET A 32 -0.41 -25.08 9.22
CA MET A 32 0.04 -24.75 10.58
C MET A 32 1.40 -24.02 10.54
N SER A 33 1.51 -22.83 11.13
CA SER A 33 2.80 -22.24 11.55
C SER A 33 2.81 -22.11 13.07
N VAL A 34 3.56 -23.01 13.73
CA VAL A 34 3.70 -23.05 15.20
C VAL A 34 4.98 -22.32 15.64
N HIS A 35 5.82 -21.85 14.70
CA HIS A 35 7.02 -21.05 14.99
C HIS A 35 6.93 -19.75 14.19
N GLY A 36 6.87 -18.63 14.92
CA GLY A 36 6.49 -17.33 14.40
C GLY A 36 7.67 -16.51 13.91
N ASP A 37 7.92 -16.55 12.60
CA ASP A 37 8.50 -15.41 11.90
C ASP A 37 7.37 -14.62 11.25
N ASN A 38 7.42 -13.28 11.34
CA ASN A 38 6.41 -12.42 10.72
C ASN A 38 6.51 -12.58 9.19
N PRO A 39 5.51 -13.18 8.51
CA PRO A 39 5.59 -13.45 7.08
C PRO A 39 5.53 -12.18 6.23
N ILE A 40 5.28 -11.03 6.86
CA ILE A 40 5.17 -9.73 6.19
C ILE A 40 6.48 -8.97 6.32
N SER A 41 7.14 -8.72 5.19
CA SER A 41 8.30 -7.85 5.08
C SER A 41 7.91 -6.48 4.50
N PHE A 42 8.25 -5.41 5.21
CA PHE A 42 8.01 -4.05 4.75
C PHE A 42 9.28 -3.45 4.19
N HIS A 43 9.26 -3.12 2.89
CA HIS A 43 10.31 -2.35 2.25
C HIS A 43 9.78 -1.00 1.79
N TRP A 44 10.69 -0.04 1.62
CA TRP A 44 10.33 1.32 1.22
C TRP A 44 9.53 1.40 -0.08
N ARG A 45 9.71 0.44 -1.01
CA ARG A 45 9.06 0.46 -2.33
C ARG A 45 7.99 -0.61 -2.50
N TYR A 46 7.96 -1.60 -1.63
CA TYR A 46 7.08 -2.76 -1.77
C TYR A 46 6.82 -3.42 -0.42
N VAL A 47 5.69 -4.12 -0.33
CA VAL A 47 5.40 -5.05 0.76
C VAL A 47 5.61 -6.46 0.22
N GLY A 48 6.48 -7.23 0.87
CA GLY A 48 6.66 -8.65 0.61
C GLY A 48 5.82 -9.47 1.57
N ILE A 49 5.19 -10.54 1.09
CA ILE A 49 4.60 -11.56 1.94
C ILE A 49 5.20 -12.90 1.57
N ASP A 50 5.95 -13.48 2.49
CA ASP A 50 6.51 -14.82 2.35
C ASP A 50 5.50 -15.84 2.87
N THR A 51 4.99 -16.66 1.95
CA THR A 51 4.02 -17.70 2.27
C THR A 51 4.68 -19.05 2.58
N GLY A 52 6.00 -19.16 2.43
CA GLY A 52 6.75 -20.40 2.72
C GLY A 52 6.39 -21.59 1.82
N PHE A 53 5.55 -21.42 0.80
CA PHE A 53 5.13 -22.48 -0.12
C PHE A 53 5.82 -22.35 -1.47
N SER A 54 6.50 -23.42 -1.92
CA SER A 54 6.84 -23.62 -3.33
C SER A 54 5.61 -24.22 -4.01
N ARG A 55 5.14 -23.56 -5.08
CA ARG A 55 4.08 -24.10 -5.93
C ARG A 55 4.67 -25.31 -6.65
N ASP A 56 4.27 -26.50 -6.20
CA ASP A 56 4.55 -27.84 -6.73
C ASP A 56 5.38 -28.72 -5.78
N GLY A 57 4.86 -29.90 -5.49
CA GLY A 57 5.30 -30.82 -4.43
C GLY A 57 6.59 -31.57 -4.75
N SER A 58 7.61 -30.89 -5.29
CA SER A 58 8.91 -31.49 -5.58
C SER A 58 10.05 -30.62 -5.04
N THR A 59 10.78 -31.22 -4.10
CA THR A 59 12.22 -31.05 -3.82
C THR A 59 12.88 -29.70 -4.11
N CYS A 60 13.36 -29.08 -3.03
CA CYS A 60 14.62 -28.33 -2.93
C CYS A 60 15.29 -27.98 -4.26
N GLU A 61 14.89 -26.88 -4.89
CA GLU A 61 15.74 -26.03 -5.74
C GLU A 61 14.88 -24.87 -6.27
N SER A 62 14.86 -23.77 -5.52
CA SER A 62 14.46 -22.38 -5.90
C SER A 62 13.58 -21.75 -4.83
N MET A 63 14.22 -21.32 -3.73
CA MET A 63 13.65 -20.51 -2.64
C MET A 63 13.19 -19.10 -3.08
N SER A 64 12.94 -18.87 -4.37
CA SER A 64 12.85 -17.53 -4.97
C SER A 64 11.46 -17.14 -5.48
N GLU A 65 10.46 -18.03 -5.41
CA GLU A 65 9.10 -17.77 -5.91
C GLU A 65 8.00 -17.76 -4.83
N SER A 66 8.31 -17.98 -3.55
CA SER A 66 7.29 -17.94 -2.46
C SER A 66 6.98 -16.52 -1.96
N ILE A 67 7.73 -15.51 -2.40
CA ILE A 67 7.61 -14.14 -1.89
C ILE A 67 6.78 -13.30 -2.86
N HIS A 68 5.55 -13.00 -2.45
CA HIS A 68 4.67 -12.10 -3.18
C HIS A 68 4.98 -10.64 -2.86
N TYR A 69 5.36 -9.87 -3.88
CA TYR A 69 5.68 -8.45 -3.74
C TYR A 69 4.59 -7.53 -4.28
N PHE A 70 4.16 -6.58 -3.47
CA PHE A 70 3.19 -5.55 -3.85
C PHE A 70 3.88 -4.18 -3.93
N PRO A 71 3.93 -3.54 -5.12
CA PRO A 71 4.55 -2.23 -5.25
C PRO A 71 3.71 -1.15 -4.56
N LEU A 72 4.36 -0.34 -3.73
CA LEU A 72 3.74 0.80 -3.03
C LEU A 72 3.76 2.10 -3.85
N SER A 73 4.50 2.13 -4.96
CA SER A 73 4.60 3.28 -5.87
C SER A 73 3.24 3.93 -6.23
N PRO A 74 2.19 3.18 -6.66
CA PRO A 74 0.90 3.78 -6.97
C PRO A 74 0.22 4.41 -5.74
N PHE A 75 0.38 3.81 -4.55
CA PHE A 75 -0.14 4.36 -3.31
C PHE A 75 0.57 5.68 -2.95
N TYR A 76 1.89 5.73 -3.02
CA TYR A 76 2.64 6.96 -2.75
C TYR A 76 2.29 8.10 -3.69
N LEU A 77 2.03 7.81 -4.97
CA LEU A 77 1.55 8.81 -5.92
C LEU A 77 0.22 9.42 -5.48
N MET A 78 -0.74 8.59 -5.04
CA MET A 78 -2.04 9.08 -4.55
C MET A 78 -1.90 9.94 -3.30
N VAL A 79 -1.05 9.53 -2.35
CA VAL A 79 -0.74 10.31 -1.14
C VAL A 79 -0.11 11.65 -1.51
N PHE A 80 0.86 11.65 -2.43
CA PHE A 80 1.51 12.87 -2.88
C PHE A 80 0.53 13.86 -3.52
N ILE A 81 -0.34 13.39 -4.42
CA ILE A 81 -1.38 14.22 -5.04
C ILE A 81 -2.32 14.81 -3.98
N SER A 82 -2.73 13.99 -3.01
CA SER A 82 -3.58 14.45 -1.91
C SER A 82 -2.91 15.55 -1.08
N LEU A 83 -1.62 15.38 -0.77
CA LEU A 83 -0.83 16.36 -0.02
C LEU A 83 -0.70 17.68 -0.78
N VAL A 84 -0.42 17.64 -2.09
CA VAL A 84 -0.34 18.83 -2.94
C VAL A 84 -1.68 19.58 -2.94
N LEU A 85 -2.80 18.88 -3.13
CA LEU A 85 -4.14 19.48 -3.10
C LEU A 85 -4.45 20.13 -1.74
N PHE A 86 -4.06 19.47 -0.66
CA PHE A 86 -4.22 19.97 0.70
C PHE A 86 -3.38 21.22 0.97
N ILE A 87 -2.10 21.22 0.59
CA ILE A 87 -1.20 22.39 0.72
C ILE A 87 -1.74 23.56 -0.12
N MET A 88 -2.13 23.32 -1.38
CA MET A 88 -2.74 24.36 -2.22
C MET A 88 -3.99 24.96 -1.58
N PHE A 89 -4.80 24.15 -0.90
CA PHE A 89 -5.96 24.63 -0.15
C PHE A 89 -5.54 25.52 1.03
N LEU A 90 -4.54 25.11 1.81
CA LEU A 90 -4.03 25.91 2.93
C LEU A 90 -3.43 27.24 2.48
N VAL A 91 -2.60 27.24 1.43
CA VAL A 91 -1.99 28.46 0.87
C VAL A 91 -3.07 29.40 0.36
N LYS A 92 -4.07 28.90 -0.39
CA LYS A 92 -5.19 29.72 -0.84
C LYS A 92 -5.95 30.34 0.34
N ARG A 93 -6.25 29.55 1.37
CA ARG A 93 -6.97 30.03 2.56
C ARG A 93 -6.18 31.06 3.37
N ARG A 94 -4.84 30.99 3.38
CA ARG A 94 -3.98 32.02 4.00
C ARG A 94 -4.01 33.31 3.20
N LYS A 95 -3.90 33.23 1.86
CA LYS A 95 -3.99 34.41 0.98
C LYS A 95 -5.30 35.16 1.13
N ASP A 96 -6.44 34.44 1.13
CA ASP A 96 -7.77 35.04 1.29
C ASP A 96 -7.97 35.72 2.67
N ARG A 97 -7.25 35.28 3.71
CA ARG A 97 -7.28 35.91 5.05
C ARG A 97 -6.35 37.11 5.20
N SER A 98 -5.33 37.24 4.36
CA SER A 98 -4.40 38.38 4.37
C SER A 98 -4.92 39.58 3.55
N LEU A 99 -5.93 39.37 2.71
CA LEU A 99 -6.57 40.38 1.85
C LEU A 99 -7.85 40.98 2.47
N LYS A 100 -8.20 40.55 3.68
CA LYS A 100 -9.39 40.96 4.43
C LYS A 100 -8.97 41.69 5.69
#